data_AF-A0A7W5NIF6-F1
#
_entry.id   AF-A0A7W5NIF6-F1
#
_cell.length_a   1.000
_cell.length_b   1.000
_cell.length_c   1.000
_cell.angle_alpha   90.00
_cell.angle_beta   90.00
_cell.angle_gamma   90.00
#
_symmetry.space_group_name_H-M   'P 1'
#
loop_
_entity.id
_entity.type
_entity.pdbx_description
1 polymer ?
#
loop_
_entity_poly.entity_id
_entity_poly.type
_entity_poly.pdbx_seq_one_letter_code
_entity_poly.pdbx_strand_id
1 'polypeptide(L)'
;MKVSTKLILLVGTALVGVVCIAAMTLSQLKQSLVEGRQQEIRNLLLKAEHLALYYQGQEAQGKLSRTDAQNAAKAAISELNADSKSYYWITTTDSINLVHPNASLIGTKTGGNRTTIGDLTDTQAYARGLNQEHIALVDVLIHRSANSPLEPKLQGVVAVPAWQWWIGTGFFYDDIDAAFWRVARAMIAIAVLIFAVVGTMAWLMTRSIRRALGGEPADAAGLAAQIAAGNLSAPIALASDDRSSLMHALHEMRGKLRELVQGIQHSSDSIATGSSEIAQGNADLSQRTEEQAASLEETAASMEQLTATVKQNAENARQARQLAVLASEATGRGGSAVNEVIETMQGIADESRRIGDIIGTIEGIAFQTNILALNAAVEAARAGGEGRGFAVVAGEVRALAQRSAAAAKDIKGLIGSSVARVDAGSGQVAVAGERMREIVQSITRVSDIMGEIEAASVEQSTGIEQVNLAVSQMDTVTQQNAALVEQAAAAAAALDEQAVRLRSTVAVFRIAA
;
A
#
# COMPACT_ATOMS: atom_id res chain seq x y z
N MET A 1 25.70 29.95 -12.08
CA MET A 1 27.02 30.29 -11.49
C MET A 1 27.17 29.56 -10.16
N LYS A 2 28.30 28.84 -9.99
CA LYS A 2 28.59 28.09 -8.77
C LYS A 2 28.65 29.03 -7.56
N VAL A 3 28.21 28.57 -6.39
CA VAL A 3 28.25 29.36 -5.15
C VAL A 3 29.67 29.85 -4.84
N SER A 4 30.68 29.01 -5.11
CA SER A 4 32.09 29.41 -5.00
C SER A 4 32.44 30.62 -5.87
N THR A 5 31.88 30.72 -7.07
CA THR A 5 32.14 31.85 -7.98
C THR A 5 31.47 33.14 -7.49
N LYS A 6 30.26 33.05 -6.94
CA LYS A 6 29.56 34.20 -6.34
C LYS A 6 30.30 34.72 -5.09
N LEU A 7 30.77 33.81 -4.23
CA LEU A 7 31.54 34.15 -3.03
C LEU A 7 32.89 34.80 -3.37
N ILE A 8 33.63 34.24 -4.35
CA ILE A 8 34.89 34.82 -4.81
C ILE A 8 34.67 36.20 -5.41
N LEU A 9 33.59 36.39 -6.20
CA LEU A 9 33.28 37.69 -6.80
C LEU A 9 32.94 38.73 -5.73
N LEU A 10 32.11 38.37 -4.74
CA LEU A 10 31.75 39.26 -3.63
C LEU A 10 32.97 39.65 -2.79
N VAL A 11 33.80 38.68 -2.39
CA VAL A 11 35.03 38.92 -1.63
C VAL A 11 36.03 39.73 -2.45
N GLY A 12 36.20 39.40 -3.73
CA GLY A 12 37.07 40.14 -4.65
C GLY A 12 36.66 41.61 -4.77
N THR A 13 35.36 41.89 -4.95
CA THR A 13 34.87 43.29 -5.03
C THR A 13 35.09 44.07 -3.73
N ALA A 14 34.88 43.46 -2.56
CA ALA A 14 35.12 44.11 -1.28
C ALA A 14 36.61 44.43 -1.06
N LEU A 15 37.50 43.53 -1.46
CA LEU A 15 38.95 43.72 -1.34
C LEU A 15 39.48 44.81 -2.28
N VAL A 16 38.94 44.92 -3.49
CA VAL A 16 39.23 46.05 -4.39
C VAL A 16 38.83 47.38 -3.74
N GLY A 17 37.67 47.43 -3.08
CA GLY A 17 37.23 48.61 -2.34
C GLY A 17 38.21 49.05 -1.24
N VAL A 18 38.74 48.09 -0.46
CA VAL A 18 39.75 48.37 0.57
C VAL A 18 41.04 48.94 -0.04
N VAL A 19 41.49 48.40 -1.17
CA VAL A 19 42.68 48.91 -1.88
C VAL A 19 42.45 50.33 -2.40
N CYS A 20 41.28 50.62 -2.97
CA CYS A 20 40.95 51.96 -3.44
C CYS A 20 40.93 52.99 -2.29
N ILE A 21 40.32 52.65 -1.15
CA ILE A 21 40.29 53.52 0.04
C ILE A 21 41.72 53.75 0.58
N ALA A 22 42.52 52.69 0.67
CA ALA A 22 43.92 52.80 1.11
C ALA A 22 44.74 53.70 0.16
N ALA A 23 44.57 53.57 -1.16
CA ALA A 23 45.24 54.43 -2.13
C ALA A 23 44.81 55.90 -2.02
N MET A 24 43.51 56.17 -1.89
CA MET A 24 42.97 57.53 -1.74
C MET A 24 43.48 58.19 -0.46
N THR A 25 43.42 57.49 0.68
CA THR A 25 43.92 58.02 1.96
C THR A 25 45.41 58.31 1.95
N LEU A 26 46.21 57.45 1.30
CA LEU A 26 47.66 57.67 1.17
C LEU A 26 47.97 58.87 0.27
N SER A 27 47.23 59.05 -0.81
CA SER A 27 47.33 60.23 -1.68
C SER A 27 47.00 61.52 -0.91
N GLN A 28 45.92 61.51 -0.12
CA GLN A 28 45.50 62.65 0.69
C GLN A 28 46.53 62.99 1.79
N LEU A 29 47.14 61.97 2.41
CA LEU A 29 48.21 62.17 3.39
C LEU A 29 49.43 62.88 2.77
N LYS A 30 49.88 62.43 1.60
CA LYS A 30 51.03 63.04 0.92
C LYS A 30 50.75 64.51 0.60
N GLN A 31 49.57 64.81 0.08
CA GLN A 31 49.17 66.17 -0.24
C GLN A 31 49.16 67.07 1.01
N SER A 32 48.57 66.59 2.11
CA SER A 32 48.52 67.34 3.37
C SER A 32 49.91 67.62 3.96
N LEU A 33 50.86 66.68 3.85
CA LEU A 33 52.24 66.88 4.32
C LEU A 33 52.98 67.97 3.51
N VAL A 34 52.79 67.99 2.18
CA VAL A 34 53.39 69.00 1.29
C VAL A 34 52.79 70.38 1.54
N GLU A 35 51.46 70.48 1.62
CA GLU A 35 50.75 71.73 1.96
C GLU A 35 51.21 72.30 3.30
N GLY A 36 51.41 71.43 4.30
CA GLY A 36 51.98 71.82 5.60
C GLY A 36 53.38 72.44 5.49
N ARG A 37 54.27 71.87 4.67
CA ARG A 37 55.61 72.41 4.42
C ARG A 37 55.57 73.74 3.67
N GLN A 38 54.70 73.86 2.67
CA GLN A 38 54.47 75.12 1.94
C GLN A 38 54.07 76.25 2.90
N GLN A 39 53.14 75.98 3.81
CA GLN A 39 52.69 76.97 4.79
C GLN A 39 53.79 77.34 5.80
N GLU A 40 54.60 76.37 6.22
CA GLU A 40 55.74 76.62 7.11
C GLU A 40 56.78 77.53 6.44
N ILE A 41 57.13 77.28 5.18
CA ILE A 41 58.02 78.13 4.38
C ILE A 41 57.47 79.55 4.27
N ARG A 42 56.17 79.71 3.95
CA ARG A 42 55.53 81.04 3.87
C ARG A 42 55.66 81.80 5.19
N ASN A 43 55.37 81.14 6.32
CA ASN A 43 55.49 81.75 7.64
C ASN A 43 56.93 82.16 7.99
N LEU A 44 57.93 81.34 7.62
CA LEU A 44 59.33 81.67 7.82
C LEU A 44 59.76 82.88 6.99
N LEU A 45 59.35 82.92 5.72
CA LEU A 45 59.67 84.05 4.84
C LEU A 45 59.03 85.36 5.28
N LEU A 46 57.76 85.34 5.70
CA LEU A 46 57.11 86.53 6.27
C LEU A 46 57.86 87.07 7.48
N LYS A 47 58.40 86.20 8.34
CA LYS A 47 59.23 86.63 9.49
C LYS A 47 60.52 87.31 9.02
N ALA A 48 61.23 86.71 8.06
CA ALA A 48 62.48 87.28 7.55
C ALA A 48 62.25 88.57 6.74
N GLU A 49 61.15 88.65 5.99
CA GLU A 49 60.72 89.86 5.30
C GLU A 49 60.41 90.99 6.29
N HIS A 50 59.58 90.73 7.32
CA HIS A 50 59.29 91.73 8.35
C HIS A 50 60.55 92.24 9.04
N LEU A 51 61.55 91.37 9.24
CA LEU A 51 62.84 91.76 9.80
C LEU A 51 63.63 92.66 8.83
N ALA A 52 63.66 92.35 7.54
CA ALA A 52 64.26 93.21 6.52
C ALA A 52 63.55 94.57 6.41
N LEU A 53 62.20 94.56 6.39
CA LEU A 53 61.38 95.76 6.35
C LEU A 53 61.54 96.63 7.61
N TYR A 54 61.73 96.02 8.79
CA TYR A 54 62.03 96.75 10.03
C TYR A 54 63.32 97.58 9.90
N TYR A 55 64.41 96.98 9.41
CA TYR A 55 65.66 97.70 9.20
C TYR A 55 65.59 98.71 8.05
N GLN A 56 64.84 98.42 7.00
CA GLN A 56 64.53 99.39 5.94
C GLN A 56 63.73 100.58 6.48
N GLY A 57 62.82 100.37 7.43
CA GLY A 57 62.12 101.44 8.13
C GLY A 57 63.07 102.32 8.97
N GLN A 58 64.10 101.72 9.58
CA GLN A 58 65.13 102.46 10.32
C GLN A 58 66.04 103.28 9.38
N GLU A 59 66.30 102.79 8.16
CA GLU A 59 66.95 103.54 7.07
C GLU A 59 66.09 104.75 6.66
N ALA A 60 64.80 104.53 6.37
CA ALA A 60 63.88 105.59 5.94
C ALA A 60 63.68 106.68 7.00
N GLN A 61 63.83 106.33 8.28
CA GLN A 61 63.80 107.27 9.42
C GLN A 61 65.15 107.97 9.68
N GLY A 62 66.20 107.66 8.91
CA GLY A 62 67.54 108.23 9.06
C GLY A 62 68.31 107.74 10.28
N LYS A 63 67.82 106.71 10.99
CA LYS A 63 68.48 106.14 12.20
C LYS A 63 69.68 105.27 11.87
N LEU A 64 69.69 104.67 10.68
CA LEU A 64 70.79 103.87 10.15
C LEU A 64 71.10 104.34 8.73
N SER A 65 72.36 104.31 8.32
CA SER A 65 72.71 104.44 6.91
C SER A 65 72.19 103.21 6.15
N ARG A 66 71.97 103.31 4.84
CA ARG A 66 71.56 102.17 4.00
C ARG A 66 72.50 100.97 4.18
N THR A 67 73.81 101.21 4.26
CA THR A 67 74.81 100.17 4.47
C THR A 67 74.68 99.52 5.84
N ASP A 68 74.46 100.31 6.89
CA ASP A 68 74.31 99.79 8.26
C ASP A 68 72.99 99.03 8.44
N ALA A 69 71.89 99.53 7.88
CA ALA A 69 70.59 98.87 7.88
C ALA A 69 70.64 97.53 7.14
N GLN A 70 71.29 97.49 5.97
CA GLN A 70 71.51 96.26 5.23
C GLN A 70 72.42 95.28 5.98
N ASN A 71 73.50 95.76 6.61
CA ASN A 71 74.38 94.89 7.41
C ASN A 71 73.65 94.31 8.63
N ALA A 72 72.85 95.13 9.33
CA ALA A 72 72.06 94.69 10.47
C ALA A 72 70.97 93.68 10.07
N ALA A 73 70.29 93.89 8.92
CA ALA A 73 69.31 92.94 8.40
C ALA A 73 69.96 91.61 7.99
N LYS A 74 71.12 91.64 7.32
CA LYS A 74 71.88 90.43 6.98
C LYS A 74 72.30 89.65 8.22
N ALA A 75 72.82 90.35 9.24
CA ALA A 75 73.21 89.73 10.50
C ALA A 75 72.01 89.08 11.21
N ALA A 76 70.91 89.83 11.35
CA ALA A 76 69.72 89.35 12.04
C ALA A 76 69.04 88.17 11.33
N ILE A 77 68.97 88.18 10.00
CA ILE A 77 68.45 87.04 9.22
C ILE A 77 69.42 85.86 9.28
N SER A 78 70.73 86.10 9.27
CA SER A 78 71.74 85.04 9.41
C SER A 78 71.68 84.35 10.78
N GLU A 79 71.34 85.06 11.86
CA GLU A 79 71.14 84.47 13.19
C GLU A 79 69.93 83.53 13.26
N LEU A 80 68.95 83.68 12.36
CA LEU A 80 67.81 82.77 12.27
C LEU A 80 68.17 81.38 11.69
N ASN A 81 69.40 81.20 11.18
CA ASN A 81 69.89 79.94 10.59
C ASN A 81 70.35 78.89 11.63
N ALA A 82 69.69 78.84 12.79
CA ALA A 82 70.08 77.94 13.88
C ALA A 82 69.68 76.46 13.66
N ASP A 83 68.72 76.18 12.78
CA ASP A 83 68.32 74.81 12.43
C ASP A 83 69.03 74.32 11.15
N SER A 84 69.46 73.06 11.17
CA SER A 84 70.05 72.37 10.02
C SER A 84 69.04 71.93 8.96
N LYS A 85 67.73 71.97 9.26
CA LYS A 85 66.66 71.50 8.36
C LYS A 85 66.26 72.52 7.29
N SER A 86 66.26 73.79 7.64
CA SER A 86 66.01 74.90 6.73
C SER A 86 66.84 76.09 7.13
N TYR A 87 67.27 76.86 6.15
CA TYR A 87 68.05 78.07 6.34
C TYR A 87 67.52 79.18 5.45
N TYR A 88 67.71 80.41 5.90
CA TYR A 88 67.55 81.63 5.13
C TYR A 88 68.81 81.91 4.33
N TRP A 89 68.60 82.31 3.09
CA TRP A 89 69.59 82.90 2.23
C TRP A 89 69.05 84.22 1.68
N ILE A 90 69.95 85.13 1.34
CA ILE A 90 69.60 86.40 0.70
C ILE A 90 70.47 86.53 -0.54
N THR A 91 69.86 86.84 -1.68
CA THR A 91 70.59 87.21 -2.90
C THR A 91 70.17 88.58 -3.39
N THR A 92 71.04 89.24 -4.16
CA THR A 92 70.58 90.32 -5.03
C THR A 92 69.75 89.76 -6.19
N THR A 93 69.01 90.62 -6.89
CA THR A 93 68.32 90.25 -8.14
C THR A 93 69.28 89.78 -9.25
N ASP A 94 70.57 90.10 -9.14
CA ASP A 94 71.64 89.63 -10.04
C ASP A 94 72.31 88.32 -9.58
N SER A 95 71.69 87.63 -8.61
CA SER A 95 72.12 86.33 -8.05
C SER A 95 73.45 86.37 -7.28
N ILE A 96 73.79 87.51 -6.66
CA ILE A 96 74.93 87.60 -5.73
C ILE A 96 74.45 87.27 -4.32
N ASN A 97 75.04 86.25 -3.70
CA ASN A 97 74.67 85.85 -2.34
C ASN A 97 75.16 86.87 -1.31
N LEU A 98 74.25 87.31 -0.44
CA LEU A 98 74.49 88.25 0.64
C LEU A 98 74.45 87.57 2.01
N VAL A 99 73.61 86.54 2.16
CA VAL A 99 73.51 85.69 3.35
C VAL A 99 73.38 84.25 2.88
N HIS A 100 74.20 83.36 3.41
CA HIS A 100 74.10 81.92 3.18
C HIS A 100 74.85 81.17 4.29
N PRO A 101 74.38 80.01 4.79
CA PRO A 101 75.09 79.26 5.84
C PRO A 101 76.50 78.81 5.43
N ASN A 102 76.67 78.46 4.15
CA ASN A 102 77.98 78.23 3.56
C ASN A 102 78.66 79.59 3.26
N ALA A 103 79.61 79.98 4.11
CA ALA A 103 80.34 81.23 4.01
C ALA A 103 81.09 81.40 2.68
N SER A 104 81.50 80.31 2.03
CA SER A 104 82.18 80.37 0.72
C SER A 104 81.31 80.90 -0.42
N LEU A 105 79.99 80.91 -0.24
CA LEU A 105 79.07 81.43 -1.25
C LEU A 105 78.82 82.94 -1.09
N ILE A 106 79.06 83.52 0.08
CA ILE A 106 78.78 84.94 0.34
C ILE A 106 79.69 85.81 -0.55
N GLY A 107 79.08 86.74 -1.30
CA GLY A 107 79.76 87.59 -2.27
C GLY A 107 79.99 86.95 -3.65
N THR A 108 79.64 85.67 -3.83
CA THR A 108 79.75 84.98 -5.12
C THR A 108 78.44 85.02 -5.89
N LYS A 109 78.53 85.04 -7.23
CA LYS A 109 77.38 84.89 -8.13
C LYS A 109 77.10 83.41 -8.35
N THR A 110 75.93 82.95 -7.94
CA THR A 110 75.50 81.56 -8.16
C THR A 110 74.67 81.42 -9.43
N GLY A 111 74.92 80.36 -10.19
CA GLY A 111 74.03 79.95 -11.28
C GLY A 111 72.76 79.34 -10.70
N GLY A 112 71.60 79.65 -11.29
CA GLY A 112 70.33 79.14 -10.81
C GLY A 112 70.23 77.61 -10.92
N ASN A 113 69.67 76.96 -9.91
CA ASN A 113 69.41 75.53 -9.91
C ASN A 113 68.27 75.17 -10.88
N ARG A 114 68.16 73.92 -11.32
CA ARG A 114 67.01 73.49 -12.14
C ARG A 114 65.79 73.25 -11.27
N THR A 115 64.61 73.62 -11.76
CA THR A 115 63.35 73.23 -11.11
C THR A 115 63.10 71.72 -11.28
N THR A 116 62.31 71.12 -10.39
CA THR A 116 61.89 69.71 -10.51
C THR A 116 60.86 69.51 -11.62
N ILE A 117 60.15 70.58 -12.00
CA ILE A 117 59.11 70.61 -13.02
C ILE A 117 59.43 71.74 -14.01
N GLY A 118 59.54 71.38 -15.30
CA GLY A 118 59.87 72.30 -16.40
C GLY A 118 61.37 72.56 -16.60
N ASP A 119 61.70 73.38 -17.61
CA ASP A 119 63.08 73.71 -17.99
C ASP A 119 63.55 75.09 -17.47
N LEU A 120 62.86 75.63 -16.46
CA LEU A 120 63.23 76.91 -15.85
C LEU A 120 64.38 76.72 -14.86
N THR A 121 65.22 77.75 -14.73
CA THR A 121 66.07 77.87 -13.54
C THR A 121 65.23 78.36 -12.35
N ASP A 122 65.67 78.05 -11.13
CA ASP A 122 65.05 78.50 -9.89
C ASP A 122 64.86 80.02 -9.88
N THR A 123 65.84 80.77 -10.37
CA THR A 123 65.82 82.23 -10.48
C THR A 123 64.72 82.72 -11.41
N GLN A 124 64.52 82.04 -12.56
CA GLN A 124 63.41 82.33 -13.47
C GLN A 124 62.05 81.96 -12.86
N ALA A 125 62.01 80.84 -12.14
CA ALA A 125 60.80 80.38 -11.46
C ALA A 125 60.41 81.29 -10.28
N TYR A 126 61.38 81.78 -9.50
CA TYR A 126 61.18 82.75 -8.42
C TYR A 126 60.66 84.07 -8.99
N ALA A 127 61.29 84.63 -10.03
CA ALA A 127 60.82 85.85 -10.68
C ALA A 127 59.38 85.70 -11.20
N ARG A 128 59.07 84.57 -11.83
CA ARG A 128 57.72 84.28 -12.32
C ARG A 128 56.71 84.15 -11.18
N GLY A 129 57.06 83.44 -10.12
CA GLY A 129 56.19 83.27 -8.96
C GLY A 129 55.95 84.58 -8.20
N LEU A 130 56.99 85.40 -8.03
CA LEU A 130 56.90 86.70 -7.33
C LEU A 130 56.06 87.73 -8.09
N ASN A 131 55.91 87.56 -9.41
CA ASN A 131 54.97 88.37 -10.21
C ASN A 131 53.51 87.96 -10.01
N GLN A 132 53.24 86.78 -9.45
CA GLN A 132 51.90 86.23 -9.28
C GLN A 132 51.46 86.23 -7.82
N GLU A 133 52.37 85.91 -6.91
CA GLU A 133 52.14 85.82 -5.47
C GLU A 133 53.21 86.61 -4.71
N HIS A 134 52.87 87.06 -3.50
CA HIS A 134 53.82 87.73 -2.59
C HIS A 134 55.03 86.85 -2.24
N ILE A 135 54.80 85.53 -2.12
CA ILE A 135 55.83 84.52 -1.88
C ILE A 135 55.75 83.49 -3.00
N ALA A 136 56.84 83.32 -3.73
CA ALA A 136 56.98 82.30 -4.76
C ALA A 136 57.43 80.99 -4.13
N LEU A 137 56.68 79.90 -4.30
CA LEU A 137 57.10 78.55 -3.94
C LEU A 137 57.54 77.79 -5.19
N VAL A 138 58.72 77.18 -5.15
CA VAL A 138 59.33 76.46 -6.27
C VAL A 138 60.03 75.21 -5.75
N ASP A 139 59.73 74.08 -6.37
CA ASP A 139 60.50 72.86 -6.17
C ASP A 139 61.75 72.89 -7.05
N VAL A 140 62.91 72.76 -6.42
CA VAL A 140 64.21 72.84 -7.08
C VAL A 140 65.08 71.63 -6.76
N LEU A 141 65.92 71.24 -7.71
CA LEU A 141 66.91 70.20 -7.50
C LEU A 141 68.21 70.84 -7.03
N ILE A 142 68.61 70.56 -5.79
CA ILE A 142 69.80 71.14 -5.19
C ILE A 142 70.63 70.08 -4.48
N HIS A 143 71.94 70.29 -4.47
CA HIS A 143 72.87 69.52 -3.66
C HIS A 143 72.82 69.99 -2.21
N ARG A 144 72.63 69.07 -1.26
CA ARG A 144 72.71 69.37 0.19
C ARG A 144 74.14 69.74 0.62
N SER A 145 75.13 69.12 -0.02
CA SER A 145 76.57 69.40 0.10
C SER A 145 77.27 69.14 -1.23
N ALA A 146 78.50 69.65 -1.42
CA ALA A 146 79.22 69.66 -2.70
C ALA A 146 79.34 68.29 -3.41
N ASN A 147 79.21 67.17 -2.68
CA ASN A 147 79.30 65.80 -3.22
C ASN A 147 78.03 64.96 -3.01
N SER A 148 76.92 65.57 -2.61
CA SER A 148 75.61 64.88 -2.45
C SER A 148 74.91 64.68 -3.80
N PRO A 149 73.98 63.72 -3.97
CA PRO A 149 73.11 63.70 -5.14
C PRO A 149 72.19 64.93 -5.20
N LEU A 150 71.61 65.21 -6.38
CA LEU A 150 70.56 66.22 -6.48
C LEU A 150 69.31 65.72 -5.75
N GLU A 151 68.85 66.50 -4.78
CA GLU A 151 67.64 66.22 -4.02
C GLU A 151 66.57 67.28 -4.32
N PRO A 152 65.29 66.88 -4.47
CA PRO A 152 64.17 67.83 -4.49
C PRO A 152 64.11 68.60 -3.17
N LYS A 153 64.08 69.92 -3.29
CA LYS A 153 63.91 70.86 -2.18
C LYS A 153 62.78 71.81 -2.53
N LEU A 154 61.78 71.89 -1.68
CA LEU A 154 60.74 72.89 -1.77
C LEU A 154 61.31 74.20 -1.21
N GLN A 155 61.49 75.20 -2.07
CA GLN A 155 61.97 76.51 -1.70
C GLN A 155 60.88 77.56 -1.84
N GLY A 156 60.92 78.56 -0.97
CA GLY A 156 60.12 79.77 -1.10
C GLY A 156 61.00 81.00 -1.13
N VAL A 157 60.57 82.02 -1.85
CA VAL A 157 61.26 83.30 -1.96
C VAL A 157 60.28 84.45 -1.80
N VAL A 158 60.72 85.50 -1.11
CA VAL A 158 60.03 86.79 -0.98
C VAL A 158 60.97 87.93 -1.41
N ALA A 159 60.42 88.94 -2.06
CA ALA A 159 61.20 90.08 -2.56
C ALA A 159 61.20 91.25 -1.58
N VAL A 160 62.34 91.92 -1.45
CA VAL A 160 62.47 93.23 -0.79
C VAL A 160 62.93 94.24 -1.85
N PRO A 161 62.00 94.84 -2.62
CA PRO A 161 62.34 95.57 -3.86
C PRO A 161 63.27 96.77 -3.66
N ALA A 162 63.08 97.52 -2.57
CA ALA A 162 63.90 98.72 -2.29
C ALA A 162 65.40 98.40 -2.09
N TRP A 163 65.72 97.17 -1.68
CA TRP A 163 67.10 96.69 -1.57
C TRP A 163 67.51 95.78 -2.72
N GLN A 164 66.61 95.49 -3.67
CA GLN A 164 66.79 94.50 -4.73
C GLN A 164 67.23 93.14 -4.16
N TRP A 165 66.65 92.75 -3.02
CA TRP A 165 66.95 91.48 -2.37
C TRP A 165 65.85 90.48 -2.60
N TRP A 166 66.24 89.23 -2.73
CA TRP A 166 65.38 88.08 -2.55
C TRP A 166 65.82 87.33 -1.32
N ILE A 167 64.88 87.11 -0.41
CA ILE A 167 65.09 86.30 0.78
C ILE A 167 64.43 84.95 0.51
N GLY A 168 65.20 83.87 0.64
CA GLY A 168 64.69 82.53 0.40
C GLY A 168 64.94 81.57 1.55
N THR A 169 64.09 80.56 1.65
CA THR A 169 64.20 79.46 2.62
C THR A 169 63.52 78.21 2.08
N GLY A 170 63.78 77.03 2.64
CA GLY A 170 63.14 75.81 2.13
C GLY A 170 63.57 74.52 2.79
N PHE A 171 62.76 73.48 2.61
CA PHE A 171 62.93 72.15 3.19
C PHE A 171 63.14 71.10 2.11
N PHE A 172 63.95 70.08 2.42
CA PHE A 172 64.02 68.86 1.61
C PHE A 172 62.78 67.99 1.90
N TYR A 173 62.47 67.06 0.99
CA TYR A 173 61.31 66.16 1.12
C TYR A 173 61.57 64.91 1.99
N ASP A 174 62.76 64.78 2.56
CA ASP A 174 63.21 63.60 3.32
C ASP A 174 62.34 63.32 4.56
N ASP A 175 61.88 64.36 5.24
CA ASP A 175 60.98 64.25 6.38
C ASP A 175 59.54 63.88 5.98
N ILE A 176 59.04 64.43 4.87
CA ILE A 176 57.76 64.08 4.24
C ILE A 176 57.76 62.60 3.85
N ASP A 177 58.81 62.15 3.14
CA ASP A 177 58.91 60.78 2.66
C ASP A 177 59.02 59.79 3.84
N ALA A 178 59.79 60.13 4.87
CA ALA A 178 59.90 59.29 6.07
C ALA A 178 58.56 59.19 6.83
N ALA A 179 57.81 60.29 6.94
CA ALA A 179 56.48 60.29 7.55
C ALA A 179 55.46 59.51 6.72
N PHE A 180 55.46 59.71 5.41
CA PHE A 180 54.61 59.00 4.45
C PHE A 180 54.84 57.49 4.51
N TRP A 181 56.10 57.03 4.41
CA TRP A 181 56.43 55.60 4.42
C TRP A 181 56.17 54.91 5.76
N ARG A 182 56.16 55.66 6.88
CA ARG A 182 55.76 55.11 8.18
C ARG A 182 54.28 54.74 8.20
N VAL A 183 53.42 55.65 7.74
CA VAL A 183 51.97 55.42 7.67
C VAL A 183 51.61 54.41 6.57
N ALA A 184 52.28 54.48 5.41
CA ALA A 184 52.08 53.55 4.30
C ALA A 184 52.33 52.09 4.71
N ARG A 185 53.42 51.80 5.44
CA ARG A 185 53.71 50.44 5.92
C ARG A 185 52.65 49.90 6.86
N ALA A 186 52.14 50.72 7.78
CA ALA A 186 51.07 50.32 8.69
C ALA A 186 49.77 50.02 7.92
N MET A 187 49.40 50.87 6.95
CA MET A 187 48.21 50.68 6.11
C MET A 187 48.30 49.41 5.24
N ILE A 188 49.47 49.15 4.64
CA ILE A 188 49.69 47.94 3.85
C ILE A 188 49.57 46.68 4.74
N ALA A 189 50.15 46.69 5.94
CA ALA A 189 50.05 45.56 6.87
C ALA A 189 48.60 45.25 7.25
N ILE A 190 47.80 46.29 7.53
CA ILE A 190 46.36 46.14 7.83
C ILE A 190 45.60 45.60 6.61
N ALA A 191 45.87 46.10 5.40
CA ALA A 191 45.23 45.62 4.19
C ALA A 191 45.54 44.14 3.90
N VAL A 192 46.78 43.70 4.09
CA VAL A 192 47.19 42.29 3.95
C VAL A 192 46.51 41.41 4.99
N LEU A 193 46.41 41.87 6.24
CA LEU A 193 45.72 41.14 7.31
C LEU A 193 44.22 40.95 6.98
N ILE A 194 43.54 42.02 6.53
CA ILE A 194 42.14 41.95 6.11
C ILE A 194 41.98 40.96 4.95
N PHE A 195 42.86 41.01 3.95
CA PHE A 195 42.85 40.07 2.83
C PHE A 195 42.98 38.61 3.29
N ALA A 196 43.93 38.33 4.19
CA ALA A 196 44.16 36.99 4.72
C ALA A 196 42.95 36.47 5.52
N VAL A 197 42.38 37.29 6.41
CA VAL A 197 41.22 36.91 7.24
C VAL A 197 39.99 36.66 6.38
N VAL A 198 39.63 37.59 5.49
CA VAL A 198 38.44 37.47 4.63
C VAL A 198 38.60 36.32 3.64
N GLY A 199 39.78 36.16 3.04
CA GLY A 199 40.08 35.06 2.12
C GLY A 199 39.98 33.68 2.79
N THR A 200 40.55 33.55 4.00
CA THR A 200 40.50 32.30 4.77
C THR A 200 39.08 31.96 5.19
N MET A 201 38.32 32.95 5.68
CA MET A 201 36.92 32.76 6.07
C MET A 201 36.06 32.35 4.87
N ALA A 202 36.22 32.98 3.72
CA ALA A 202 35.50 32.62 2.49
C ALA A 202 35.85 31.21 2.00
N TRP A 203 37.12 30.81 2.11
CA TRP A 203 37.57 29.45 1.79
C TRP A 203 36.97 28.41 2.75
N LEU A 204 37.01 28.68 4.06
CA LEU A 204 36.43 27.80 5.08
C LEU A 204 34.91 27.65 4.91
N MET A 205 34.17 28.73 4.64
CA MET A 205 32.73 28.67 4.35
C MET A 205 32.44 27.89 3.07
N THR A 206 33.20 28.13 1.99
CA THR A 206 33.01 27.39 0.74
C THR A 206 33.28 25.90 0.92
N ARG A 207 34.32 25.56 1.69
CA ARG A 207 34.69 24.18 2.03
C ARG A 207 33.63 23.52 2.93
N SER A 208 33.14 24.21 3.95
CA SER A 208 32.13 23.67 4.87
C SER A 208 30.79 23.44 4.17
N ILE A 209 30.34 24.39 3.36
CA ILE A 209 29.09 24.28 2.58
C ILE A 209 29.17 23.13 1.58
N ARG A 210 30.28 23.00 0.83
CA ARG A 210 30.45 21.89 -0.11
C ARG A 210 30.49 20.54 0.59
N ARG A 211 31.15 20.44 1.74
CA ARG A 211 31.22 19.19 2.51
C ARG A 211 29.86 18.81 3.12
N ALA A 212 29.11 19.79 3.63
CA ALA A 212 27.77 19.56 4.17
C ALA A 212 26.74 19.19 3.08
N LEU A 213 26.88 19.75 1.88
CA LEU A 213 26.00 19.43 0.75
C LEU A 213 26.40 18.16 0.00
N GLY A 214 27.68 17.78 0.01
CA GLY A 214 28.20 16.61 -0.73
C GLY A 214 28.35 16.85 -2.23
N GLY A 215 28.14 18.08 -2.69
CA GLY A 215 28.11 18.47 -4.10
C GLY A 215 27.78 19.95 -4.29
N GLU A 216 27.36 20.34 -5.49
CA GLU A 216 26.85 21.69 -5.71
C GLU A 216 25.38 21.80 -5.26
N PRO A 217 24.97 22.94 -4.68
CA PRO A 217 23.57 23.14 -4.27
C PRO A 217 22.57 22.97 -5.41
N ALA A 218 22.97 23.31 -6.65
CA ALA A 218 22.14 23.15 -7.84
C ALA A 218 21.88 21.67 -8.17
N ASP A 219 22.87 20.79 -7.93
CA ASP A 219 22.73 19.35 -8.17
C ASP A 219 21.78 18.74 -7.14
N ALA A 220 21.91 19.14 -5.86
CA ALA A 220 20.99 18.71 -4.80
C ALA A 220 19.55 19.14 -5.08
N ALA A 221 19.35 20.40 -5.51
CA ALA A 221 18.04 20.91 -5.90
C ALA A 221 17.48 20.18 -7.14
N GLY A 222 18.32 19.94 -8.15
CA GLY A 222 17.94 19.21 -9.35
C GLY A 222 17.56 17.75 -9.06
N LEU A 223 18.27 17.09 -8.16
CA LEU A 223 17.93 15.74 -7.73
C LEU A 223 16.62 15.69 -6.93
N ALA A 224 16.44 16.61 -5.98
CA ALA A 224 15.19 16.71 -5.24
C ALA A 224 14.00 16.96 -6.17
N ALA A 225 14.17 17.82 -7.19
CA ALA A 225 13.16 18.05 -8.22
C ALA A 225 12.86 16.80 -9.06
N GLN A 226 13.88 16.00 -9.40
CA GLN A 226 13.69 14.72 -10.09
C GLN A 226 12.91 13.71 -9.24
N ILE A 227 13.24 13.58 -7.96
CA ILE A 227 12.53 12.69 -7.02
C ILE A 227 11.07 13.14 -6.88
N ALA A 228 10.83 14.45 -6.72
CA ALA A 228 9.49 15.01 -6.62
C ALA A 228 8.65 14.81 -7.90
N ALA A 229 9.31 14.81 -9.07
CA ALA A 229 8.68 14.49 -10.35
C ALA A 229 8.50 12.97 -10.60
N GLY A 230 8.82 12.12 -9.62
CA GLY A 230 8.68 10.67 -9.71
C GLY A 230 9.87 9.95 -10.37
N ASN A 231 10.94 10.65 -10.75
CA ASN A 231 12.12 9.98 -11.32
C ASN A 231 13.02 9.42 -10.21
N LEU A 232 12.84 8.15 -9.87
CA LEU A 232 13.66 7.40 -8.91
C LEU A 232 14.80 6.62 -9.57
N SER A 233 14.91 6.68 -10.90
CA SER A 233 15.92 5.98 -11.70
C SER A 233 17.24 6.76 -11.86
N ALA A 234 17.24 8.06 -11.60
CA ALA A 234 18.38 8.93 -11.85
C ALA A 234 19.59 8.53 -10.98
N PRO A 235 20.78 8.27 -11.56
CA PRO A 235 21.98 7.96 -10.81
C PRO A 235 22.44 9.16 -9.98
N ILE A 236 22.87 8.91 -8.74
CA ILE A 236 23.39 9.94 -7.84
C ILE A 236 24.86 9.63 -7.62
N ALA A 237 25.73 10.50 -8.12
CA ALA A 237 27.16 10.42 -7.88
C ALA A 237 27.46 10.95 -6.47
N LEU A 238 27.86 10.06 -5.57
CA LEU A 238 28.37 10.40 -4.24
C LEU A 238 29.90 10.30 -4.25
N ALA A 239 30.56 11.11 -3.42
CA ALA A 239 31.95 10.84 -3.09
C ALA A 239 32.06 9.52 -2.30
N SER A 240 33.15 8.79 -2.48
CA SER A 240 33.32 7.43 -1.92
C SER A 240 33.29 7.36 -0.40
N ASP A 241 33.56 8.47 0.29
CA ASP A 241 33.59 8.61 1.76
C ASP A 241 32.41 9.40 2.34
N ASP A 242 31.44 9.81 1.50
CA ASP A 242 30.33 10.65 1.94
C ASP A 242 29.18 9.84 2.56
N ARG A 243 28.92 10.10 3.85
CA ARG A 243 27.89 9.41 4.65
C ARG A 243 26.94 10.33 5.40
N SER A 244 27.09 11.64 5.28
CA SER A 244 26.30 12.59 6.08
C SER A 244 25.89 13.84 5.33
N SER A 245 26.30 14.00 4.08
CA SER A 245 25.88 15.14 3.30
C SER A 245 24.40 15.09 2.94
N LEU A 246 23.86 16.24 2.52
CA LEU A 246 22.53 16.31 1.92
C LEU A 246 22.40 15.38 0.71
N MET A 247 23.43 15.27 -0.14
CA MET A 247 23.40 14.37 -1.30
C MET A 247 23.29 12.91 -0.89
N HIS A 248 24.00 12.50 0.18
CA HIS A 248 23.88 11.16 0.76
C HIS A 248 22.46 10.90 1.27
N ALA A 249 21.88 11.85 2.02
CA ALA A 249 20.51 11.73 2.52
C ALA A 249 19.47 11.64 1.38
N LEU A 250 19.65 12.41 0.30
CA LEU A 250 18.79 12.31 -0.90
C LEU A 250 18.96 10.95 -1.60
N HIS A 251 20.17 10.37 -1.60
CA HIS A 251 20.43 9.04 -2.15
C HIS A 251 19.70 7.95 -1.37
N GLU A 252 19.80 7.95 -0.05
CA GLU A 252 19.07 7.01 0.81
C GLU A 252 17.56 7.19 0.67
N MET A 253 17.06 8.44 0.70
CA MET A 253 15.64 8.74 0.53
C MET A 253 15.10 8.20 -0.80
N ARG A 254 15.78 8.46 -1.92
CA ARG A 254 15.42 7.89 -3.23
C ARG A 254 15.45 6.37 -3.20
N GLY A 255 16.48 5.77 -2.58
CA GLY A 255 16.60 4.32 -2.43
C GLY A 255 15.41 3.70 -1.71
N LYS A 256 15.01 4.28 -0.56
CA LYS A 256 13.85 3.85 0.22
C LYS A 256 12.53 4.07 -0.50
N LEU A 257 12.35 5.20 -1.20
CA LEU A 257 11.17 5.42 -2.04
C LEU A 257 11.08 4.40 -3.17
N ARG A 258 12.22 4.04 -3.79
CA ARG A 258 12.26 3.00 -4.83
C ARG A 258 11.87 1.63 -4.27
N GLU A 259 12.41 1.24 -3.12
CA GLU A 259 12.04 -0.02 -2.42
C GLU A 259 10.53 -0.06 -2.10
N LEU A 260 9.97 1.05 -1.59
CA LEU A 260 8.53 1.16 -1.31
C LEU A 260 7.69 1.03 -2.58
N VAL A 261 8.05 1.73 -3.66
CA VAL A 261 7.35 1.63 -4.95
C VAL A 261 7.41 0.22 -5.52
N GLN A 262 8.58 -0.44 -5.48
CA GLN A 262 8.73 -1.84 -5.88
C GLN A 262 7.86 -2.79 -5.05
N GLY A 263 7.85 -2.61 -3.72
CA GLY A 263 7.01 -3.39 -2.82
C GLY A 263 5.52 -3.22 -3.11
N ILE A 264 5.07 -1.99 -3.40
CA ILE A 264 3.67 -1.72 -3.77
C ILE A 264 3.32 -2.34 -5.13
N GLN A 265 4.20 -2.26 -6.14
CA GLN A 265 3.98 -2.90 -7.43
C GLN A 265 3.83 -4.42 -7.28
N HIS A 266 4.76 -5.07 -6.57
CA HIS A 266 4.72 -6.51 -6.33
C HIS A 266 3.47 -6.94 -5.53
N SER A 267 3.11 -6.18 -4.49
CA SER A 267 1.90 -6.44 -3.71
C SER A 267 0.63 -6.26 -4.56
N SER A 268 0.58 -5.26 -5.43
CA SER A 268 -0.55 -5.02 -6.33
C SER A 268 -0.71 -6.16 -7.34
N ASP A 269 0.38 -6.64 -7.94
CA ASP A 269 0.34 -7.80 -8.85
C ASP A 269 -0.08 -9.09 -8.13
N SER A 270 0.32 -9.25 -6.87
CA SER A 270 -0.10 -10.38 -6.04
C SER A 270 -1.60 -10.31 -5.71
N ILE A 271 -2.12 -9.13 -5.38
CA ILE A 271 -3.57 -8.91 -5.15
C ILE A 271 -4.36 -9.16 -6.44
N ALA A 272 -3.91 -8.66 -7.59
CA ALA A 272 -4.58 -8.89 -8.87
C ALA A 272 -4.62 -10.38 -9.22
N THR A 273 -3.51 -11.09 -9.05
CA THR A 273 -3.44 -12.55 -9.27
C THR A 273 -4.40 -13.30 -8.34
N GLY A 274 -4.33 -13.02 -7.02
CA GLY A 274 -5.23 -13.65 -6.06
C GLY A 274 -6.71 -13.33 -6.28
N SER A 275 -7.02 -12.11 -6.73
CA SER A 275 -8.40 -11.72 -7.08
C SER A 275 -8.91 -12.48 -8.30
N SER A 276 -8.06 -12.68 -9.31
CA SER A 276 -8.39 -13.50 -10.48
C SER A 276 -8.60 -14.97 -10.11
N GLU A 277 -7.78 -15.53 -9.22
CA GLU A 277 -7.96 -16.89 -8.70
C GLU A 277 -9.28 -17.04 -7.92
N ILE A 278 -9.61 -16.05 -7.07
CA ILE A 278 -10.90 -16.02 -6.36
C ILE A 278 -12.06 -15.93 -7.35
N ALA A 279 -11.98 -15.07 -8.37
CA ALA A 279 -13.01 -14.94 -9.39
C ALA A 279 -13.24 -16.26 -10.15
N GLN A 280 -12.17 -16.96 -10.51
CA GLN A 280 -12.26 -18.27 -11.15
C GLN A 280 -12.85 -19.33 -10.20
N GLY A 281 -12.42 -19.36 -8.94
CA GLY A 281 -12.97 -20.25 -7.93
C GLY A 281 -14.46 -20.00 -7.65
N ASN A 282 -14.90 -18.74 -7.67
CA ASN A 282 -16.30 -18.39 -7.54
C ASN A 282 -17.13 -18.80 -8.76
N ALA A 283 -16.58 -18.73 -9.97
CA ALA A 283 -17.27 -19.23 -11.16
C ALA A 283 -17.51 -20.75 -11.08
N ASP A 284 -16.50 -21.52 -10.64
CA ASP A 284 -16.65 -22.95 -10.37
C ASP A 284 -17.69 -23.23 -9.28
N LEU A 285 -17.64 -22.48 -8.17
CA LEU A 285 -18.61 -22.60 -7.09
C LEU A 285 -20.04 -22.25 -7.54
N SER A 286 -20.20 -21.24 -8.40
CA SER A 286 -21.49 -20.88 -9.01
C SER A 286 -22.05 -22.06 -9.80
N GLN A 287 -21.24 -22.63 -10.71
CA GLN A 287 -21.66 -23.76 -11.53
C GLN A 287 -22.08 -24.96 -10.65
N ARG A 288 -21.28 -25.29 -9.64
CA ARG A 288 -21.60 -26.39 -8.72
C ARG A 288 -22.85 -26.11 -7.88
N THR A 289 -23.11 -24.86 -7.54
CA THR A 289 -24.32 -24.44 -6.81
C THR A 289 -25.56 -24.58 -7.70
N GLU A 290 -25.46 -24.24 -8.98
CA GLU A 290 -26.52 -24.44 -9.97
C GLU A 290 -26.80 -25.94 -10.21
N GLU A 291 -25.75 -26.75 -10.38
CA GLU A 291 -25.86 -28.22 -10.51
C GLU A 291 -26.49 -28.86 -9.27
N GLN A 292 -26.12 -28.36 -8.07
CA GLN A 292 -26.72 -28.80 -6.82
C GLN A 292 -28.19 -28.40 -6.72
N ALA A 293 -28.56 -27.19 -7.12
CA ALA A 293 -29.96 -26.76 -7.15
C ALA A 293 -30.82 -27.65 -8.07
N ALA A 294 -30.33 -27.94 -9.28
CA ALA A 294 -31.00 -28.85 -10.21
C ALA A 294 -31.15 -30.27 -9.64
N SER A 295 -30.11 -30.78 -8.97
CA SER A 295 -30.14 -32.09 -8.30
C SER A 295 -31.13 -32.13 -7.13
N LEU A 296 -31.27 -31.03 -6.39
CA LEU A 296 -32.24 -30.88 -5.31
C LEU A 296 -33.67 -30.82 -5.84
N GLU A 297 -33.93 -30.15 -6.96
CA GLU A 297 -35.24 -30.16 -7.63
C GLU A 297 -35.65 -31.58 -8.05
N GLU A 298 -34.75 -32.33 -8.69
CA GLU A 298 -35.02 -33.73 -9.08
C GLU A 298 -35.24 -34.63 -7.86
N THR A 299 -34.46 -34.42 -6.79
CA THR A 299 -34.63 -35.14 -5.53
C THR A 299 -35.98 -34.82 -4.90
N ALA A 300 -36.38 -33.55 -4.85
CA ALA A 300 -37.67 -33.13 -4.31
C ALA A 300 -38.84 -33.74 -5.10
N ALA A 301 -38.79 -33.70 -6.44
CA ALA A 301 -39.80 -34.33 -7.29
C ALA A 301 -39.87 -35.85 -7.07
N SER A 302 -38.72 -36.51 -6.94
CA SER A 302 -38.65 -37.95 -6.62
C SER A 302 -39.25 -38.26 -5.25
N MET A 303 -39.03 -37.39 -4.26
CA MET A 303 -39.57 -37.52 -2.91
C MET A 303 -41.09 -37.34 -2.86
N GLU A 304 -41.65 -36.42 -3.64
CA GLU A 304 -43.11 -36.29 -3.80
C GLU A 304 -43.72 -37.55 -4.41
N GLN A 305 -43.12 -38.09 -5.47
CA GLN A 305 -43.57 -39.34 -6.10
C GLN A 305 -43.48 -40.54 -5.15
N LEU A 306 -42.39 -40.64 -4.37
CA LEU A 306 -42.22 -41.67 -3.34
C LEU A 306 -43.28 -41.54 -2.25
N THR A 307 -43.56 -40.32 -1.77
CA THR A 307 -44.60 -40.06 -0.77
C THR A 307 -45.97 -40.51 -1.28
N ALA A 308 -46.31 -40.18 -2.52
CA ALA A 308 -47.56 -40.59 -3.15
C ALA A 308 -47.67 -42.12 -3.23
N THR A 309 -46.59 -42.78 -3.66
CA THR A 309 -46.54 -44.25 -3.80
C THR A 309 -46.66 -44.96 -2.45
N VAL A 310 -45.98 -44.47 -1.42
CA VAL A 310 -46.05 -45.03 -0.06
C VAL A 310 -47.46 -44.85 0.55
N LYS A 311 -48.08 -43.69 0.38
CA LYS A 311 -49.49 -43.48 0.77
C LYS A 311 -50.44 -44.43 0.05
N GLN A 312 -50.25 -44.62 -1.24
CA GLN A 312 -51.05 -45.55 -2.04
C GLN A 312 -50.85 -47.00 -1.57
N ASN A 313 -49.62 -47.40 -1.23
CA ASN A 313 -49.33 -48.73 -0.68
C ASN A 313 -50.00 -48.97 0.68
N ALA A 314 -49.95 -47.98 1.58
CA ALA A 314 -50.64 -48.06 2.87
C ALA A 314 -52.16 -48.26 2.68
N GLU A 315 -52.77 -47.49 1.78
CA GLU A 315 -54.19 -47.61 1.45
C GLU A 315 -54.53 -48.96 0.82
N ASN A 316 -53.72 -49.43 -0.13
CA ASN A 316 -53.89 -50.74 -0.78
C ASN A 316 -53.78 -51.88 0.24
N ALA A 317 -52.82 -51.82 1.17
CA ALA A 317 -52.66 -52.81 2.23
C ALA A 317 -53.89 -52.83 3.15
N ARG A 318 -54.39 -51.65 3.54
CA ARG A 318 -55.63 -51.51 4.33
C ARG A 318 -56.84 -52.13 3.62
N GLN A 319 -57.02 -51.85 2.33
CA GLN A 319 -58.12 -52.42 1.54
C GLN A 319 -57.98 -53.94 1.39
N ALA A 320 -56.79 -54.44 1.09
CA ALA A 320 -56.51 -55.87 0.97
C ALA A 320 -56.74 -56.60 2.30
N ARG A 321 -56.40 -55.99 3.43
CA ARG A 321 -56.69 -56.50 4.77
C ARG A 321 -58.20 -56.63 5.01
N GLN A 322 -58.97 -55.60 4.64
CA GLN A 322 -60.44 -55.64 4.76
C GLN A 322 -61.04 -56.75 3.87
N LEU A 323 -60.55 -56.91 2.65
CA LEU A 323 -60.97 -58.00 1.75
C LEU A 323 -60.62 -59.37 2.31
N ALA A 324 -59.45 -59.54 2.93
CA ALA A 324 -59.05 -60.77 3.59
C ALA A 324 -59.99 -61.11 4.77
N VAL A 325 -60.36 -60.12 5.59
CA VAL A 325 -61.35 -60.32 6.68
C VAL A 325 -62.69 -60.80 6.13
N LEU A 326 -63.22 -60.15 5.08
CA LEU A 326 -64.48 -60.54 4.45
C LEU A 326 -64.40 -61.94 3.81
N ALA A 327 -63.28 -62.28 3.17
CA ALA A 327 -63.07 -63.60 2.59
C ALA A 327 -62.97 -64.70 3.67
N SER A 328 -62.34 -64.40 4.81
CA SER A 328 -62.27 -65.30 5.97
C SER A 328 -63.66 -65.57 6.54
N GLU A 329 -64.49 -64.53 6.70
CA GLU A 329 -65.88 -64.66 7.16
C GLU A 329 -66.74 -65.48 6.18
N ALA A 330 -66.61 -65.23 4.87
CA ALA A 330 -67.30 -66.01 3.84
C ALA A 330 -66.88 -67.49 3.84
N THR A 331 -65.58 -67.76 3.97
CA THR A 331 -65.04 -69.13 4.05
C THR A 331 -65.48 -69.81 5.34
N GLY A 332 -65.53 -69.09 6.46
CA GLY A 332 -66.06 -69.59 7.74
C GLY A 332 -67.52 -70.03 7.63
N ARG A 333 -68.37 -69.23 7.00
CA ARG A 333 -69.77 -69.62 6.69
C ARG A 333 -69.84 -70.84 5.77
N GLY A 334 -68.95 -70.93 4.78
CA GLY A 334 -68.81 -72.12 3.93
C GLY A 334 -68.44 -73.38 4.72
N GLY A 335 -67.51 -73.27 5.66
CA GLY A 335 -67.15 -74.34 6.58
C GLY A 335 -68.32 -74.80 7.47
N SER A 336 -69.12 -73.86 7.98
CA SER A 336 -70.35 -74.19 8.74
C SER A 336 -71.36 -74.95 7.89
N ALA A 337 -71.61 -74.52 6.65
CA ALA A 337 -72.52 -75.21 5.74
C ALA A 337 -72.04 -76.64 5.40
N VAL A 338 -70.73 -76.82 5.23
CA VAL A 338 -70.13 -78.15 5.02
C VAL A 338 -70.34 -79.05 6.24
N ASN A 339 -70.19 -78.53 7.46
CA ASN A 339 -70.45 -79.30 8.68
C ASN A 339 -71.94 -79.73 8.78
N GLU A 340 -72.88 -78.87 8.42
CA GLU A 340 -74.31 -79.19 8.38
C GLU A 340 -74.63 -80.32 7.37
N VAL A 341 -73.94 -80.34 6.23
CA VAL A 341 -74.05 -81.45 5.24
C VAL A 341 -73.50 -82.75 5.81
N ILE A 342 -72.38 -82.73 6.55
CA ILE A 342 -71.83 -83.93 7.20
C ILE A 342 -72.84 -84.50 8.19
N GLU A 343 -73.42 -83.65 9.06
CA GLU A 343 -74.43 -84.05 10.03
C GLU A 343 -75.66 -84.67 9.35
N THR A 344 -76.13 -84.06 8.25
CA THR A 344 -77.25 -84.58 7.45
C THR A 344 -76.92 -85.95 6.83
N MET A 345 -75.73 -86.11 6.24
CA MET A 345 -75.29 -87.38 5.66
C MET A 345 -75.20 -88.47 6.71
N GLN A 346 -74.73 -88.13 7.92
CA GLN A 346 -74.65 -89.06 9.03
C GLN A 346 -76.04 -89.52 9.49
N GLY A 347 -77.00 -88.59 9.57
CA GLY A 347 -78.42 -88.91 9.81
C GLY A 347 -79.02 -89.81 8.74
N ILE A 348 -78.73 -89.58 7.45
CA ILE A 348 -79.20 -90.43 6.35
C ILE A 348 -78.58 -91.83 6.45
N ALA A 349 -77.30 -91.95 6.81
CA ALA A 349 -76.62 -93.23 6.98
C ALA A 349 -77.23 -94.04 8.13
N ASP A 350 -77.52 -93.38 9.26
CA ASP A 350 -78.16 -93.98 10.43
C ASP A 350 -79.59 -94.48 10.09
N GLU A 351 -80.40 -93.65 9.43
CA GLU A 351 -81.76 -94.04 9.03
C GLU A 351 -81.76 -95.17 7.98
N SER A 352 -80.81 -95.14 7.04
CA SER A 352 -80.63 -96.20 6.05
C SER A 352 -80.25 -97.54 6.71
N ARG A 353 -79.37 -97.52 7.72
CA ARG A 353 -79.04 -98.73 8.50
C ARG A 353 -80.27 -99.29 9.20
N ARG A 354 -81.08 -98.42 9.79
CA ARG A 354 -82.34 -98.80 10.45
C ARG A 354 -83.34 -99.43 9.48
N ILE A 355 -83.47 -98.90 8.27
CA ILE A 355 -84.28 -99.53 7.20
C ILE A 355 -83.71 -100.92 6.86
N GLY A 356 -82.39 -101.05 6.76
CA GLY A 356 -81.71 -102.33 6.54
C GLY A 356 -82.09 -103.40 7.57
N ASP A 357 -82.14 -103.03 8.86
CA ASP A 357 -82.55 -103.93 9.95
C ASP A 357 -84.03 -104.34 9.85
N ILE A 358 -84.91 -103.40 9.49
CA ILE A 358 -86.34 -103.67 9.26
C ILE A 358 -86.52 -104.65 8.10
N ILE A 359 -85.81 -104.43 6.99
CA ILE A 359 -85.88 -105.32 5.82
C ILE A 359 -85.31 -106.70 6.15
N GLY A 360 -84.24 -106.78 6.96
CA GLY A 360 -83.75 -108.04 7.50
C GLY A 360 -84.79 -108.79 8.34
N THR A 361 -85.58 -108.06 9.13
CA THR A 361 -86.70 -108.63 9.89
C THR A 361 -87.80 -109.15 8.96
N ILE A 362 -88.14 -108.41 7.90
CA ILE A 362 -89.13 -108.83 6.88
C ILE A 362 -88.66 -110.09 6.13
N GLU A 363 -87.38 -110.16 5.76
CA GLU A 363 -86.76 -111.36 5.18
C GLU A 363 -86.91 -112.57 6.12
N GLY A 364 -86.69 -112.36 7.42
CA GLY A 364 -86.92 -113.37 8.46
C GLY A 364 -88.38 -113.83 8.56
N ILE A 365 -89.34 -112.89 8.52
CA ILE A 365 -90.78 -113.20 8.51
C ILE A 365 -91.16 -113.99 7.25
N ALA A 366 -90.65 -113.59 6.09
CA ALA A 366 -90.90 -114.29 4.82
C ALA A 366 -90.33 -115.72 4.85
N PHE A 367 -89.14 -115.92 5.42
CA PHE A 367 -88.56 -117.24 5.63
C PHE A 367 -89.42 -118.10 6.57
N GLN A 368 -89.83 -117.57 7.73
CA GLN A 368 -90.72 -118.25 8.66
C GLN A 368 -92.06 -118.64 7.99
N THR A 369 -92.65 -117.72 7.22
CA THR A 369 -93.89 -117.94 6.47
C THR A 369 -93.72 -119.04 5.41
N ASN A 370 -92.59 -119.08 4.72
CA ASN A 370 -92.26 -120.13 3.76
C ASN A 370 -92.13 -121.52 4.42
N ILE A 371 -91.57 -121.60 5.64
CA ILE A 371 -91.50 -122.85 6.42
C ILE A 371 -92.89 -123.28 6.92
N LEU A 372 -93.69 -122.33 7.44
CA LEU A 372 -95.08 -122.59 7.85
C LEU A 372 -95.93 -123.10 6.68
N ALA A 373 -95.81 -122.47 5.51
CA ALA A 373 -96.52 -122.87 4.30
C ALA A 373 -96.07 -124.25 3.78
N LEU A 374 -94.78 -124.57 3.87
CA LEU A 374 -94.26 -125.91 3.58
C LEU A 374 -94.85 -126.95 4.54
N ASN A 375 -94.86 -126.68 5.85
CA ASN A 375 -95.45 -127.56 6.85
C ASN A 375 -96.95 -127.78 6.59
N ALA A 376 -97.68 -126.72 6.26
CA ALA A 376 -99.10 -126.80 5.90
C ALA A 376 -99.33 -127.60 4.62
N ALA A 377 -98.50 -127.45 3.59
CA ALA A 377 -98.57 -128.22 2.35
C ALA A 377 -98.30 -129.72 2.59
N VAL A 378 -97.37 -130.06 3.48
CA VAL A 378 -97.07 -131.45 3.89
C VAL A 378 -98.26 -132.06 4.64
N GLU A 379 -98.85 -131.34 5.60
CA GLU A 379 -100.01 -131.83 6.35
C GLU A 379 -101.26 -131.96 5.44
N ALA A 380 -101.45 -131.04 4.49
CA ALA A 380 -102.50 -131.12 3.48
C ALA A 380 -102.32 -132.33 2.54
N ALA A 381 -101.09 -132.68 2.16
CA ALA A 381 -100.80 -133.90 1.40
C ALA A 381 -101.07 -135.17 2.23
N ARG A 382 -100.85 -135.12 3.54
CA ARG A 382 -101.12 -136.21 4.49
C ARG A 382 -102.62 -136.49 4.67
N ALA A 383 -103.47 -135.46 4.54
CA ALA A 383 -104.92 -135.57 4.60
C ALA A 383 -105.59 -136.10 3.31
N GLY A 384 -104.83 -136.38 2.25
CA GLY A 384 -105.34 -137.04 1.04
C GLY A 384 -106.36 -136.21 0.23
N GLY A 385 -107.53 -136.77 -0.07
CA GLY A 385 -108.54 -136.15 -0.94
C GLY A 385 -109.19 -134.88 -0.38
N GLU A 386 -109.37 -134.81 0.94
CA GLU A 386 -109.98 -133.68 1.66
C GLU A 386 -109.02 -132.47 1.80
N GLY A 387 -107.70 -132.70 1.67
CA GLY A 387 -106.67 -131.67 1.85
C GLY A 387 -106.35 -130.84 0.59
N ARG A 388 -106.94 -131.14 -0.57
CA ARG A 388 -106.56 -130.51 -1.86
C ARG A 388 -106.69 -128.99 -1.87
N GLY A 389 -107.77 -128.44 -1.33
CA GLY A 389 -107.97 -126.98 -1.27
C GLY A 389 -106.93 -126.28 -0.38
N PHE A 390 -106.61 -126.88 0.76
CA PHE A 390 -105.57 -126.39 1.67
C PHE A 390 -104.17 -126.48 1.05
N ALA A 391 -103.86 -127.53 0.29
CA ALA A 391 -102.58 -127.68 -0.39
C ALA A 391 -102.33 -126.57 -1.43
N VAL A 392 -103.37 -126.15 -2.17
CA VAL A 392 -103.28 -125.03 -3.14
C VAL A 392 -103.01 -123.70 -2.42
N VAL A 393 -103.76 -123.41 -1.36
CA VAL A 393 -103.53 -122.19 -0.55
C VAL A 393 -102.14 -122.19 0.07
N ALA A 394 -101.69 -123.32 0.62
CA ALA A 394 -100.34 -123.45 1.16
C ALA A 394 -99.25 -123.25 0.08
N GLY A 395 -99.47 -123.74 -1.14
CA GLY A 395 -98.61 -123.48 -2.29
C GLY A 395 -98.54 -122.00 -2.67
N GLU A 396 -99.68 -121.30 -2.70
CA GLU A 396 -99.74 -119.87 -3.02
C GLU A 396 -99.09 -119.00 -1.92
N VAL A 397 -99.35 -119.31 -0.64
CA VAL A 397 -98.69 -118.65 0.50
C VAL A 397 -97.18 -118.86 0.46
N ARG A 398 -96.73 -120.07 0.07
CA ARG A 398 -95.30 -120.36 -0.10
C ARG A 398 -94.68 -119.55 -1.24
N ALA A 399 -95.34 -119.50 -2.39
CA ALA A 399 -94.88 -118.72 -3.54
C ALA A 399 -94.81 -117.21 -3.20
N LEU A 400 -95.80 -116.69 -2.48
CA LEU A 400 -95.80 -115.31 -1.97
C LEU A 400 -94.65 -115.08 -0.98
N ALA A 401 -94.42 -116.00 -0.05
CA ALA A 401 -93.31 -115.90 0.91
C ALA A 401 -91.94 -115.90 0.22
N GLN A 402 -91.74 -116.73 -0.81
CA GLN A 402 -90.51 -116.73 -1.61
C GLN A 402 -90.34 -115.41 -2.40
N ARG A 403 -91.42 -114.88 -2.98
CA ARG A 403 -91.41 -113.56 -3.65
C ARG A 403 -91.10 -112.42 -2.69
N SER A 404 -91.68 -112.42 -1.49
CA SER A 404 -91.40 -111.44 -0.45
C SER A 404 -89.97 -111.51 0.04
N ALA A 405 -89.40 -112.72 0.21
CA ALA A 405 -87.99 -112.89 0.56
C ALA A 405 -87.04 -112.37 -0.53
N ALA A 406 -87.35 -112.65 -1.81
CA ALA A 406 -86.57 -112.11 -2.94
C ALA A 406 -86.62 -110.57 -2.99
N ALA A 407 -87.81 -109.99 -2.86
CA ALA A 407 -87.98 -108.53 -2.83
C ALA A 407 -87.27 -107.89 -1.62
N ALA A 408 -87.35 -108.50 -0.43
CA ALA A 408 -86.62 -108.03 0.74
C ALA A 408 -85.10 -108.07 0.53
N LYS A 409 -84.58 -109.12 -0.11
CA LYS A 409 -83.15 -109.23 -0.46
C LYS A 409 -82.71 -108.15 -1.45
N ASP A 410 -83.52 -107.85 -2.45
CA ASP A 410 -83.24 -106.78 -3.41
C ASP A 410 -83.23 -105.40 -2.73
N ILE A 411 -84.22 -105.11 -1.87
CA ILE A 411 -84.27 -103.86 -1.09
C ILE A 411 -83.05 -103.76 -0.18
N LYS A 412 -82.66 -104.84 0.50
CA LYS A 412 -81.47 -104.89 1.36
C LYS A 412 -80.19 -104.56 0.58
N GLY A 413 -80.08 -105.06 -0.66
CA GLY A 413 -78.99 -104.71 -1.57
C GLY A 413 -78.97 -103.22 -1.94
N LEU A 414 -80.12 -102.64 -2.25
CA LEU A 414 -80.25 -101.20 -2.55
C LEU A 414 -79.91 -100.32 -1.34
N ILE A 415 -80.34 -100.71 -0.14
CA ILE A 415 -79.99 -100.02 1.12
C ILE A 415 -78.49 -100.11 1.39
N GLY A 416 -77.88 -101.28 1.23
CA GLY A 416 -76.42 -101.44 1.35
C GLY A 416 -75.65 -100.56 0.36
N SER A 417 -76.12 -100.47 -0.90
CA SER A 417 -75.54 -99.54 -1.88
C SER A 417 -75.72 -98.08 -1.49
N SER A 418 -76.87 -97.72 -0.90
CA SER A 418 -77.16 -96.36 -0.46
C SER A 418 -76.27 -95.94 0.70
N VAL A 419 -76.11 -96.79 1.72
CA VAL A 419 -75.18 -96.56 2.84
C VAL A 419 -73.76 -96.34 2.33
N ALA A 420 -73.26 -97.22 1.44
CA ALA A 420 -71.92 -97.09 0.88
C ALA A 420 -71.71 -95.78 0.11
N ARG A 421 -72.74 -95.29 -0.61
CA ARG A 421 -72.68 -93.98 -1.30
C ARG A 421 -72.70 -92.81 -0.32
N VAL A 422 -73.50 -92.89 0.73
CA VAL A 422 -73.57 -91.85 1.77
C VAL A 422 -72.25 -91.77 2.54
N ASP A 423 -71.64 -92.90 2.89
CA ASP A 423 -70.33 -92.95 3.54
C ASP A 423 -69.23 -92.34 2.65
N ALA A 424 -69.21 -92.68 1.36
CA ALA A 424 -68.29 -92.08 0.40
C ALA A 424 -68.50 -90.57 0.25
N GLY A 425 -69.76 -90.11 0.20
CA GLY A 425 -70.12 -88.70 0.16
C GLY A 425 -69.69 -87.96 1.42
N SER A 426 -69.94 -88.54 2.60
CA SER A 426 -69.49 -87.99 3.89
C SER A 426 -67.98 -87.83 3.94
N GLY A 427 -67.22 -88.81 3.45
CA GLY A 427 -65.76 -88.72 3.33
C GLY A 427 -65.30 -87.57 2.43
N GLN A 428 -65.92 -87.37 1.26
CA GLN A 428 -65.59 -86.25 0.36
C GLN A 428 -65.90 -84.89 0.99
N VAL A 429 -67.03 -84.76 1.68
CA VAL A 429 -67.44 -83.52 2.34
C VAL A 429 -66.54 -83.22 3.56
N ALA A 430 -66.10 -84.24 4.31
CA ALA A 430 -65.13 -84.08 5.39
C ALA A 430 -63.79 -83.54 4.88
N VAL A 431 -63.29 -84.04 3.73
CA VAL A 431 -62.09 -83.50 3.07
C VAL A 431 -62.32 -82.05 2.64
N ALA A 432 -63.49 -81.72 2.07
CA ALA A 432 -63.83 -80.34 1.73
C ALA A 432 -63.81 -79.42 2.98
N GLY A 433 -64.30 -79.90 4.12
CA GLY A 433 -64.26 -79.17 5.40
C GLY A 433 -62.83 -78.89 5.88
N GLU A 434 -61.92 -79.84 5.73
CA GLU A 434 -60.49 -79.64 6.03
C GLU A 434 -59.87 -78.58 5.11
N ARG A 435 -60.15 -78.64 3.80
CA ARG A 435 -59.66 -77.62 2.85
C ARG A 435 -60.19 -76.22 3.17
N MET A 436 -61.43 -76.10 3.64
CA MET A 436 -61.95 -74.80 4.09
C MET A 436 -61.18 -74.24 5.29
N ARG A 437 -60.77 -75.10 6.25
CA ARG A 437 -59.92 -74.69 7.38
C ARG A 437 -58.53 -74.20 6.92
N GLU A 438 -57.90 -74.92 5.99
CA GLU A 438 -56.61 -74.52 5.40
C GLU A 438 -56.72 -73.15 4.68
N ILE A 439 -57.84 -72.90 3.97
CA ILE A 439 -58.10 -71.62 3.31
C ILE A 439 -58.23 -70.49 4.34
N VAL A 440 -59.00 -70.68 5.41
CA VAL A 440 -59.13 -69.68 6.49
C VAL A 440 -57.76 -69.34 7.07
N GLN A 441 -56.92 -70.35 7.36
CA GLN A 441 -55.59 -70.13 7.91
C GLN A 441 -54.68 -69.33 6.93
N SER A 442 -54.80 -69.61 5.64
CA SER A 442 -54.06 -68.89 4.59
C SER A 442 -54.51 -67.43 4.46
N ILE A 443 -55.82 -67.18 4.51
CA ILE A 443 -56.39 -65.82 4.46
C ILE A 443 -56.01 -65.01 5.70
N THR A 444 -56.00 -65.62 6.88
CA THR A 444 -55.52 -64.98 8.11
C THR A 444 -54.07 -64.52 7.96
N ARG A 445 -53.20 -65.39 7.41
CA ARG A 445 -51.81 -65.02 7.15
C ARG A 445 -51.68 -63.86 6.15
N VAL A 446 -52.53 -63.79 5.13
CA VAL A 446 -52.57 -62.64 4.22
C VAL A 446 -52.97 -61.36 4.96
N SER A 447 -53.98 -61.43 5.83
CA SER A 447 -54.40 -60.28 6.66
C SER A 447 -53.26 -59.78 7.56
N ASP A 448 -52.49 -60.69 8.17
CA ASP A 448 -51.36 -60.33 9.02
C ASP A 448 -50.25 -59.62 8.22
N ILE A 449 -49.88 -60.18 7.05
CA ILE A 449 -48.88 -59.57 6.15
C ILE A 449 -49.34 -58.18 5.69
N MET A 450 -50.62 -58.00 5.38
CA MET A 450 -51.15 -56.67 5.02
C MET A 450 -51.06 -55.68 6.18
N GLY A 451 -51.24 -56.14 7.43
CA GLY A 451 -51.02 -55.30 8.62
C GLY A 451 -49.56 -54.89 8.80
N GLU A 452 -48.61 -55.79 8.51
CA GLU A 452 -47.17 -55.46 8.53
C GLU A 452 -46.80 -54.45 7.43
N ILE A 453 -47.34 -54.60 6.22
CA ILE A 453 -47.11 -53.65 5.12
C ILE A 453 -47.70 -52.27 5.44
N GLU A 454 -48.88 -52.21 6.03
CA GLU A 454 -49.51 -50.96 6.48
C GLU A 454 -48.60 -50.24 7.48
N ALA A 455 -48.13 -50.95 8.51
CA ALA A 455 -47.23 -50.39 9.53
C ALA A 455 -45.89 -49.91 8.92
N ALA A 456 -45.27 -50.72 8.08
CA ALA A 456 -44.02 -50.36 7.40
C ALA A 456 -44.20 -49.15 6.47
N SER A 457 -45.34 -49.02 5.80
CA SER A 457 -45.63 -47.87 4.93
C SER A 457 -45.82 -46.57 5.74
N VAL A 458 -46.41 -46.64 6.93
CA VAL A 458 -46.52 -45.48 7.83
C VAL A 458 -45.14 -45.03 8.34
N GLU A 459 -44.28 -45.98 8.69
CA GLU A 459 -42.89 -45.68 9.09
C GLU A 459 -42.10 -45.06 7.93
N GLN A 460 -42.21 -45.63 6.73
CA GLN A 460 -41.61 -45.05 5.51
C GLN A 460 -42.10 -43.63 5.25
N SER A 461 -43.40 -43.35 5.40
CA SER A 461 -43.94 -42.00 5.23
C SER A 461 -43.29 -41.01 6.22
N THR A 462 -43.11 -41.42 7.46
CA THR A 462 -42.44 -40.61 8.49
C THR A 462 -40.97 -40.35 8.14
N GLY A 463 -40.25 -41.38 7.68
CA GLY A 463 -38.86 -41.23 7.23
C GLY A 463 -38.73 -40.32 6.01
N ILE A 464 -39.67 -40.41 5.07
CA ILE A 464 -39.73 -39.55 3.88
C ILE A 464 -39.97 -38.08 4.27
N GLU A 465 -40.84 -37.81 5.24
CA GLU A 465 -41.04 -36.44 5.75
C GLU A 465 -39.76 -35.85 6.36
N GLN A 466 -38.97 -36.65 7.08
CA GLN A 466 -37.67 -36.21 7.61
C GLN A 466 -36.66 -35.91 6.50
N VAL A 467 -36.61 -36.74 5.46
CA VAL A 467 -35.75 -36.48 4.30
C VAL A 467 -36.21 -35.22 3.55
N ASN A 468 -37.51 -34.98 3.44
CA ASN A 468 -38.05 -33.77 2.81
C ASN A 468 -37.63 -32.49 3.57
N LEU A 469 -37.68 -32.51 4.92
CA LEU A 469 -37.14 -31.43 5.75
C LEU A 469 -35.64 -31.19 5.49
N ALA A 470 -34.84 -32.26 5.37
CA ALA A 470 -33.42 -32.14 5.07
C ALA A 470 -33.15 -31.55 3.67
N VAL A 471 -33.93 -31.96 2.66
CA VAL A 471 -33.87 -31.40 1.30
C VAL A 471 -34.23 -29.92 1.30
N SER A 472 -35.27 -29.50 2.02
CA SER A 472 -35.64 -28.09 2.15
C SER A 472 -34.56 -27.25 2.84
N GLN A 473 -33.87 -27.81 3.84
CA GLN A 473 -32.74 -27.15 4.47
C GLN A 473 -31.53 -27.05 3.52
N MET A 474 -31.26 -28.08 2.73
CA MET A 474 -30.22 -28.06 1.70
C MET A 474 -30.51 -27.01 0.61
N ASP A 475 -31.77 -26.85 0.20
CA ASP A 475 -32.18 -25.80 -0.73
C ASP A 475 -31.88 -24.40 -0.16
N THR A 476 -32.25 -24.16 1.11
CA THR A 476 -31.94 -22.88 1.79
C THR A 476 -30.43 -22.59 1.80
N VAL A 477 -29.59 -23.59 2.10
CA VAL A 477 -28.13 -23.44 2.07
C VAL A 477 -27.62 -23.22 0.65
N THR A 478 -28.22 -23.88 -0.34
CA THR A 478 -27.85 -23.71 -1.76
C THR A 478 -28.13 -22.28 -2.23
N GLN A 479 -29.28 -21.71 -1.85
CA GLN A 479 -29.59 -20.30 -2.13
C GLN A 479 -28.65 -19.32 -1.40
N GLN A 480 -28.28 -19.62 -0.16
CA GLN A 480 -27.27 -18.84 0.57
C GLN A 480 -25.89 -18.90 -0.09
N ASN A 481 -25.49 -20.07 -0.60
CA ASN A 481 -24.26 -20.23 -1.35
C ASN A 481 -24.28 -19.39 -2.63
N ALA A 482 -25.39 -19.37 -3.37
CA ALA A 482 -25.54 -18.53 -4.55
C ALA A 482 -25.35 -17.03 -4.20
N ALA A 483 -25.98 -16.55 -3.12
CA ALA A 483 -25.80 -15.18 -2.65
C ALA A 483 -24.35 -14.89 -2.21
N LEU A 484 -23.69 -15.85 -1.54
CA LEU A 484 -22.29 -15.72 -1.13
C LEU A 484 -21.35 -15.68 -2.33
N VAL A 485 -21.63 -16.46 -3.38
CA VAL A 485 -20.87 -16.45 -4.63
C VAL A 485 -20.95 -15.08 -5.29
N GLU A 486 -22.14 -14.48 -5.39
CA GLU A 486 -22.29 -13.12 -5.92
C GLU A 486 -21.52 -12.08 -5.10
N GLN A 487 -21.63 -12.14 -3.77
CA GLN A 487 -20.90 -11.25 -2.86
C GLN A 487 -19.37 -11.41 -3.00
N ALA A 488 -18.89 -12.64 -3.08
CA ALA A 488 -17.48 -12.93 -3.22
C ALA A 488 -16.94 -12.50 -4.60
N ALA A 489 -17.74 -12.66 -5.67
CA ALA A 489 -17.39 -12.17 -7.00
C ALA A 489 -17.27 -10.64 -7.03
N ALA A 490 -18.22 -9.94 -6.41
CA ALA A 490 -18.16 -8.48 -6.25
C ALA A 490 -16.93 -8.03 -5.43
N ALA A 491 -16.61 -8.74 -4.34
CA ALA A 491 -15.43 -8.45 -3.52
C ALA A 491 -14.12 -8.68 -4.30
N ALA A 492 -14.01 -9.77 -5.07
CA ALA A 492 -12.85 -10.05 -5.92
C ALA A 492 -12.66 -8.97 -6.99
N ALA A 493 -13.75 -8.54 -7.65
CA ALA A 493 -13.70 -7.45 -8.62
C ALA A 493 -13.24 -6.13 -7.99
N ALA A 494 -13.71 -5.81 -6.78
CA ALA A 494 -13.28 -4.62 -6.06
C ALA A 494 -11.80 -4.67 -5.65
N LEU A 495 -11.28 -5.85 -5.28
CA LEU A 495 -9.86 -6.04 -4.97
C LEU A 495 -8.99 -5.86 -6.22
N ASP A 496 -9.42 -6.39 -7.37
CA ASP A 496 -8.73 -6.19 -8.65
C ASP A 496 -8.70 -4.70 -9.04
N GLU A 497 -9.82 -4.00 -8.92
CA GLU A 497 -9.87 -2.55 -9.17
C GLU A 497 -8.92 -1.77 -8.24
N GLN A 498 -8.83 -2.14 -6.96
CA GLN A 498 -7.89 -1.53 -6.02
C GLN A 498 -6.43 -1.82 -6.39
N ALA A 499 -6.12 -3.03 -6.83
CA ALA A 499 -4.78 -3.38 -7.32
C ALA A 499 -4.39 -2.56 -8.56
N VAL A 500 -5.31 -2.42 -9.52
CA VAL A 500 -5.13 -1.56 -10.70
C VAL A 500 -4.91 -0.10 -10.27
N ARG A 501 -5.69 0.40 -9.31
CA ARG A 501 -5.57 1.77 -8.81
C ARG A 501 -4.24 2.01 -8.10
N LEU A 502 -3.79 1.08 -7.25
CA LEU A 502 -2.48 1.15 -6.60
C LEU A 502 -1.36 1.18 -7.64
N ARG A 503 -1.38 0.26 -8.61
CA ARG A 503 -0.42 0.22 -9.72
C ARG A 503 -0.39 1.53 -10.49
N SER A 504 -1.55 2.08 -10.85
CA SER A 504 -1.63 3.37 -11.56
C SER A 504 -1.10 4.54 -10.75
N THR A 505 -1.33 4.54 -9.42
CA THR A 505 -0.86 5.59 -8.51
C THR A 505 0.66 5.59 -8.41
N VAL A 506 1.28 4.41 -8.34
CA VAL A 506 2.73 4.29 -8.28
C VAL A 506 3.42 4.32 -9.65
N ALA A 507 2.68 4.20 -10.75
CA ALA A 507 3.22 4.24 -12.12
C ALA A 507 3.83 5.60 -12.50
N VAL A 508 3.47 6.68 -11.79
CA VAL A 508 4.14 7.99 -11.92
C VAL A 508 5.62 7.90 -11.52
N PHE A 509 5.96 6.99 -10.61
CA PHE A 509 7.33 6.77 -10.18
C PHE A 509 8.08 5.86 -11.14
N ARG A 510 9.06 6.43 -11.85
CA ARG A 510 9.96 5.69 -12.73
C ARG A 510 11.10 5.10 -11.93
N ILE A 511 11.05 3.79 -11.75
CA ILE A 511 12.13 2.96 -11.26
C ILE A 511 12.84 2.38 -12.50
N ALA A 512 14.17 2.50 -12.60
CA ALA A 512 14.89 1.79 -13.66
C ALA A 512 14.71 0.29 -13.47
N ALA A 513 14.51 -0.43 -14.57
CA ALA A 513 14.53 -1.89 -14.60
C ALA A 513 15.90 -2.43 -14.14
#